data_AF-A0A5P1R6J2-F1
#
_entry.id   AF-A0A5P1R6J2-F1
#
_cell.length_a   1.000
_cell.length_b   1.000
_cell.length_c   1.000
_cell.angle_alpha   90.00
_cell.angle_beta   90.00
_cell.angle_gamma   90.00
#
_symmetry.space_group_name_H-M   'P 1'
#
loop_
_entity.id
_entity.type
_entity.pdbx_description
1 polymer ?
#
loop_
_entity_poly.entity_id
_entity_poly.type
_entity_poly.pdbx_seq_one_letter_code
_entity_poly.pdbx_strand_id
1 'polypeptide(L)' 'MADKPQPPGEYDCCESGCDPCVWDTYYEDLKEWQAAEKARKEQESPSGEGAQPKE' A
#
# COMPACT_ATOMS: atom_id res chain seq x y z
N MET A 1 -1.34 -1.78 -13.60
CA MET A 1 -1.96 -1.23 -12.39
C MET A 1 -1.07 -1.59 -11.23
N ALA A 2 -0.52 -0.62 -10.50
CA ALA A 2 0.17 -0.93 -9.25
C ALA A 2 -0.90 -1.28 -8.22
N ASP A 3 -0.83 -2.48 -7.64
CA ASP A 3 -1.72 -2.86 -6.54
C ASP A 3 -1.33 -2.10 -5.26
N LYS A 4 -2.30 -1.88 -4.38
CA LYS A 4 -2.05 -1.20 -3.11
C LYS A 4 -1.17 -2.08 -2.24
N PRO A 5 0.00 -1.61 -1.76
CA PRO A 5 0.81 -2.42 -0.87
C PRO A 5 0.01 -2.78 0.38
N GLN A 6 0.14 -4.03 0.82
CA GLN A 6 -0.50 -4.49 2.04
C GLN A 6 0.40 -4.17 3.24
N PRO A 7 -0.19 -3.71 4.36
CA PRO A 7 0.59 -3.46 5.57
C PRO A 7 1.23 -4.77 6.04
N PRO A 8 2.45 -4.71 6.60
CA PRO A 8 3.09 -5.88 7.15
C PRO A 8 2.29 -6.45 8.32
N GLY A 9 2.33 -7.77 8.46
CA GLY A 9 1.70 -8.46 9.59
C GLY A 9 2.40 -8.15 10.90
N GLU A 10 1.69 -8.34 12.01
CA GLU A 10 2.20 -8.12 13.37
C GLU A 10 3.50 -8.92 13.63
N TYR A 11 3.59 -10.12 13.06
CA TYR A 11 4.77 -11.01 13.15
C TYR A 11 5.87 -10.71 12.13
N ASP A 12 5.57 -9.92 11.09
CA ASP A 12 6.53 -9.51 10.07
C ASP A 12 7.38 -8.32 10.57
N CYS A 13 6.76 -7.48 11.41
CA CYS A 13 7.45 -6.46 12.17
C CYS A 13 8.11 -7.09 13.42
N CYS A 14 9.40 -7.34 13.30
CA CYS A 14 10.31 -7.78 14.37
C CYS A 14 10.27 -6.94 15.67
N GLU A 15 9.64 -5.76 15.66
CA GLU A 15 9.32 -4.85 16.80
C GLU A 15 10.48 -4.44 17.72
N SER A 16 11.68 -4.97 17.45
CA SER A 16 12.90 -4.87 18.24
C SER A 16 14.02 -4.14 17.49
N GLY A 17 13.72 -3.53 16.34
CA GLY A 17 14.68 -2.76 15.54
C GLY A 17 15.43 -3.56 14.48
N CYS A 18 14.76 -4.50 13.80
CA CYS A 18 15.32 -5.11 12.60
C CYS A 18 15.49 -4.04 11.50
N ASP A 19 16.69 -3.97 10.92
CA ASP A 19 17.05 -3.02 9.87
C ASP A 19 17.39 -3.80 8.57
N PRO A 20 16.69 -3.53 7.45
CA PRO A 20 15.71 -2.47 7.25
C PRO A 20 14.35 -2.77 7.92
N CYS A 21 13.72 -1.72 8.47
CA CYS A 21 12.38 -1.82 9.04
C CYS A 21 11.37 -2.09 7.93
N VAL A 22 10.59 -3.17 8.08
CA VAL A 22 9.53 -3.52 7.12
C VAL A 22 8.54 -2.38 6.86
N TRP A 23 8.29 -1.53 7.87
CA TRP A 23 7.45 -0.35 7.71
C TRP A 23 8.05 0.69 6.76
N ASP A 24 9.37 0.82 6.73
CA ASP A 24 10.07 1.76 5.85
C ASP A 24 9.81 1.40 4.38
N THR A 25 10.02 0.13 4.03
CA THR A 25 9.70 -0.40 2.69
C THR A 25 8.22 -0.22 2.35
N TYR A 26 7.32 -0.59 3.28
CA TYR A 26 5.88 -0.41 3.07
C TYR A 26 5.49 1.05 2.79
N TYR A 27 6.06 2.02 3.52
CA TYR A 27 5.73 3.43 3.31
C TYR A 27 6.26 3.99 1.99
N GLU A 28 7.43 3.55 1.55
CA GLU A 28 7.99 3.90 0.24
C GLU A 28 7.07 3.38 -0.89
N ASP A 29 6.74 2.09 -0.87
CA ASP A 29 5.78 1.50 -1.83
C ASP A 29 4.41 2.20 -1.77
N LEU A 30 3.91 2.50 -0.56
CA LEU A 30 2.62 3.15 -0.38
C LEU A 30 2.60 4.55 -0.98
N LYS A 31 3.69 5.29 -0.86
CA LYS A 31 3.83 6.63 -1.41
C LYS A 31 3.81 6.61 -2.94
N GLU A 32 4.50 5.65 -3.56
CA GLU A 32 4.47 5.46 -5.01
C GLU A 32 3.07 5.10 -5.49
N TRP A 33 2.41 4.17 -4.81
CA TRP A 33 1.03 3.79 -5.11
C TRP A 33 0.07 4.96 -4.96
N GLN A 34 0.17 5.76 -3.88
CA GLN A 34 -0.68 6.93 -3.67
C GLN A 34 -0.49 7.99 -4.76
N ALA A 35 0.75 8.21 -5.21
CA ALA A 35 1.03 9.14 -6.31
C ALA A 35 0.42 8.63 -7.63
N ALA A 36 0.56 7.34 -7.92
CA ALA A 36 -0.03 6.70 -9.09
C ALA A 36 -1.57 6.72 -9.04
N GLU A 37 -2.18 6.41 -7.88
CA GLU A 37 -3.62 6.48 -7.66
C GLU A 37 -4.15 7.89 -7.83
N LYS A 38 -3.46 8.90 -7.30
CA LYS A 38 -3.88 10.29 -7.46
C LYS A 38 -3.88 10.69 -8.93
N ALA A 39 -2.80 10.36 -9.66
CA ALA A 39 -2.72 10.59 -11.10
C ALA A 39 -3.78 9.81 -11.88
N ARG A 40 -4.11 8.59 -11.45
CA ARG A 40 -5.16 7.77 -12.03
C ARG A 40 -6.54 8.36 -11.74
N LYS A 41 -6.87 8.72 -10.51
CA LYS A 41 -8.17 9.25 -10.08
C LYS A 41 -8.48 10.64 -10.64
N GLU A 42 -7.44 11.45 -10.89
CA GLU A 42 -7.58 12.70 -11.65
C GLU A 42 -7.91 12.44 -13.13
N GLN A 43 -7.47 11.30 -13.68
CA GLN A 43 -7.81 10.85 -15.03
C GLN A 43 -9.11 10.01 -15.06
N GLU A 44 -9.48 9.39 -13.95
CA GLU A 44 -10.59 8.45 -13.75
C GLU A 44 -11.61 9.04 -12.75
N SER A 45 -12.43 10.00 -13.18
CA SER A 45 -13.72 10.25 -12.51
C SER A 45 -14.72 9.14 -12.87
N PRO A 46 -15.62 8.74 -11.95
CA PRO A 46 -15.51 7.58 -11.07
C PRO A 46 -16.14 6.31 -11.66
N SER A 47 -15.41 5.20 -11.75
CA SER A 47 -15.97 3.85 -11.66
C SER A 47 -14.88 2.80 -11.49
N GLY A 48 -14.89 2.15 -10.32
CA GLY A 48 -14.42 0.77 -10.19
C GLY A 48 -13.04 0.56 -9.56
N GLU A 49 -12.96 -0.58 -8.86
CA GLU A 49 -11.78 -1.27 -8.34
C GLU A 49 -11.23 -0.78 -6.98
N GLY A 50 -11.23 -1.54 -5.87
CA GLY A 50 -11.71 -2.90 -5.57
C GLY A 50 -11.84 -2.99 -4.04
N ALA A 51 -12.98 -3.43 -3.49
CA ALA A 51 -13.27 -4.83 -3.18
C ALA A 51 -12.20 -5.49 -2.30
N GLN A 52 -12.36 -5.39 -0.98
CA GLN A 52 -11.94 -6.44 -0.06
C GLN A 52 -13.22 -7.04 0.56
N PRO A 53 -13.80 -8.10 -0.02
CA PRO A 53 -14.74 -8.93 0.74
C PRO A 53 -13.93 -9.70 1.79
N LYS A 54 -14.19 -9.44 3.07
CA LYS A 54 -13.92 -10.39 4.14
C LYS A 54 -15.28 -11.00 4.52
N GLU A 55 -15.46 -12.26 4.21
CA GLU A 55 -16.64 -13.06 4.61
C GLU A 55 -16.64 -13.33 6.12
#